data_AF-A0A8C5C9V4-F1
#
_entry.id   AF-A0A8C5C9V4-F1
#
_cell.length_a   1.000
_cell.length_b   1.000
_cell.length_c   1.000
_cell.angle_alpha   90.00
_cell.angle_beta   90.00
_cell.angle_gamma   90.00
#
_symmetry.space_group_name_H-M   'P 1'
#
loop_
_entity.id
_entity.type
_entity.pdbx_description
1 polymer ?
#
loop_
_entity_poly.entity_id
_entity_poly.type
_entity_poly.pdbx_seq_one_letter_code
_entity_poly.pdbx_strand_id
1 'polypeptide(L)'
;MSCCGFILRRRFGWRSQRIEEQEVLYYITAMLFKILLLLCLGCFSGASGSGIVEGTESKPHSRPYMVSLQQEGLHLCGGALVRKDFVLTSAHCNDSKFGLTAVLGAHNITKEEKSQQRIQVARYHVHPNYKDGLFGFDVMLLKVILCHIEPGF
;
A
#
# COMPACT_ATOMS: atom_id res chain seq x y z
N MET A 1 26.77 -47.34 72.99
CA MET A 1 26.75 -48.51 72.07
C MET A 1 26.84 -47.94 70.65
N SER A 2 28.05 -47.64 70.18
CA SER A 2 28.86 -48.48 69.28
C SER A 2 28.09 -48.95 68.03
N CYS A 3 28.43 -48.39 66.87
CA CYS A 3 29.11 -49.15 65.83
C CYS A 3 29.66 -48.25 64.71
N CYS A 4 30.88 -48.60 64.31
CA CYS A 4 31.72 -48.05 63.26
C CYS A 4 31.23 -48.52 61.87
N GLY A 5 31.54 -47.80 60.79
CA GLY A 5 31.15 -48.24 59.44
C GLY A 5 31.56 -47.35 58.26
N PHE A 6 32.86 -47.21 58.07
CA PHE A 6 33.60 -47.00 56.81
C PHE A 6 32.79 -47.04 55.49
N ILE A 7 32.59 -45.92 54.78
CA ILE A 7 32.27 -45.94 53.33
C ILE A 7 33.05 -44.85 52.58
N LEU A 8 34.08 -45.33 51.89
CA LEU A 8 34.66 -44.95 50.60
C LEU A 8 34.58 -43.49 50.10
N ARG A 9 35.79 -42.93 49.97
CA ARG A 9 36.18 -41.93 48.97
C ARG A 9 35.52 -42.24 47.61
N ARG A 10 34.67 -41.33 47.13
CA ARG A 10 34.49 -41.13 45.68
C ARG A 10 35.08 -39.80 45.30
N ARG A 11 36.33 -39.89 44.85
CA ARG A 11 37.03 -38.89 44.04
C ARG A 11 36.16 -38.69 42.79
N PHE A 12 35.28 -37.70 42.79
CA PHE A 12 34.59 -37.31 41.57
C PHE A 12 35.62 -36.62 40.69
N GLY A 13 36.24 -37.44 39.84
CA GLY A 13 37.17 -36.98 38.82
C GLY A 13 36.45 -35.98 37.93
N TRP A 14 37.00 -34.77 37.89
CA TRP A 14 36.77 -33.81 36.84
C TRP A 14 37.19 -34.46 35.51
N ARG A 15 36.24 -35.13 34.86
CA ARG A 15 36.40 -35.61 33.49
C ARG A 15 35.89 -34.49 32.60
N SER A 16 36.85 -33.74 32.06
CA SER A 16 36.68 -32.76 30.99
C SER A 16 35.66 -33.25 29.96
N GLN A 17 34.44 -32.70 30.00
CA GLN A 17 33.47 -32.83 28.92
C GLN A 17 33.93 -31.92 27.80
N ARG A 18 34.74 -32.51 26.92
CA ARG A 18 34.95 -32.05 25.55
C ARG A 18 33.56 -32.05 24.90
N ILE A 19 32.90 -30.90 24.85
CA ILE A 19 31.65 -30.71 24.12
C ILE A 19 31.90 -31.23 22.70
N GLU A 20 31.17 -32.26 22.28
CA GLU A 20 31.28 -32.81 20.93
C GLU A 20 31.00 -31.68 19.92
N GLU A 21 31.92 -31.46 18.99
CA GLU A 21 31.84 -30.47 17.91
C GLU A 21 30.48 -30.46 17.18
N GLN A 22 29.78 -31.61 17.17
CA GLN A 22 28.45 -31.78 16.58
C GLN A 22 27.33 -31.04 17.33
N GLU A 23 27.39 -31.00 18.66
CA GLU A 23 26.43 -30.25 19.48
C GLU A 23 26.58 -28.75 19.21
N VAL A 24 27.82 -28.25 19.17
CA VAL A 24 28.10 -26.83 18.90
C VAL A 24 27.58 -26.42 17.51
N LEU A 25 27.80 -27.24 16.49
CA LEU A 25 27.30 -26.97 15.14
C LEU A 25 25.77 -27.05 15.07
N TYR A 26 25.14 -27.96 15.82
CA TYR A 26 23.68 -28.04 15.95
C TYR A 26 23.11 -26.79 16.65
N TYR A 27 23.73 -26.33 17.73
CA TYR A 27 23.33 -25.08 18.40
C TYR A 27 23.52 -23.87 17.47
N ILE A 28 24.61 -23.79 16.71
CA ILE A 28 24.86 -22.69 15.76
C ILE A 28 23.81 -22.70 14.64
N THR A 29 23.54 -23.86 14.02
CA THR A 29 22.53 -23.96 12.94
C THR A 29 21.11 -23.68 13.46
N ALA A 30 20.75 -24.15 14.66
CA ALA A 30 19.48 -23.86 15.30
C ALA A 30 19.31 -22.36 15.63
N MET A 31 20.39 -21.71 16.09
CA MET A 31 20.39 -20.26 16.34
C MET A 31 20.27 -19.45 15.04
N LEU A 32 20.98 -19.84 13.98
CA LEU A 32 20.88 -19.21 12.66
C LEU A 32 19.48 -19.38 12.04
N PHE A 33 18.86 -20.55 12.16
CA PHE A 33 17.51 -20.80 11.67
C PHE A 33 16.46 -19.98 12.44
N LYS A 34 16.61 -19.83 13.76
CA LYS A 34 15.76 -18.95 14.58
C LYS A 34 15.95 -17.47 14.24
N ILE A 35 17.18 -17.02 14.02
CA ILE A 35 17.49 -15.65 13.57
C ILE A 35 16.88 -15.40 12.18
N LEU A 36 16.99 -16.36 11.26
CA LEU A 36 16.38 -16.29 9.94
C LEU A 36 14.84 -16.24 10.01
N LEU A 37 14.23 -17.06 10.87
CA LEU A 37 12.78 -17.02 11.13
C LEU A 37 12.32 -15.67 11.71
N LEU A 38 13.09 -15.10 12.64
CA LEU A 38 12.82 -13.78 13.23
C LEU A 38 12.97 -12.64 12.19
N LEU A 39 13.95 -12.75 11.28
CA LEU A 39 14.12 -11.81 10.16
C LEU A 39 12.99 -11.91 9.14
N CYS A 40 12.50 -13.12 8.83
CA CYS A 40 11.35 -13.32 7.95
C CYS A 40 10.04 -12.78 8.55
N LEU A 41 9.86 -12.88 9.86
CA LEU A 41 8.71 -12.30 10.58
C LEU A 41 8.73 -10.76 10.60
N GLY A 42 9.91 -10.14 10.41
CA GLY A 42 10.07 -8.67 10.34
C GLY A 42 9.62 -8.03 9.02
N CYS A 43 9.40 -8.82 7.96
CA CYS A 43 9.09 -8.30 6.62
C CYS A 43 7.59 -8.27 6.28
N PHE A 44 6.71 -8.75 7.16
CA PHE A 44 5.25 -8.64 6.98
C PHE A 44 4.68 -7.40 7.68
N SER A 45 5.34 -6.26 7.53
CA SER A 45 4.62 -4.99 7.63
C SER A 45 3.84 -4.82 6.32
N GLY A 46 2.66 -5.45 6.26
CA GLY A 46 1.78 -5.39 5.11
C GLY A 46 1.55 -3.94 4.70
N ALA A 47 1.97 -3.59 3.49
CA ALA A 47 1.63 -2.32 2.86
C ALA A 47 0.13 -2.32 2.52
N SER A 48 -0.72 -2.14 3.53
CA SER A 48 -2.15 -1.92 3.38
C SER A 48 -2.43 -0.42 3.40
N GLY A 49 -1.72 0.34 2.56
CA GLY A 49 -1.88 1.78 2.45
C GLY A 49 -2.32 2.15 1.04
N SER A 50 -3.57 2.58 0.87
CA SER A 50 -3.94 3.35 -0.32
C SER A 50 -3.17 4.68 -0.27
N GLY A 51 -2.23 4.90 -1.19
CA GLY A 51 -1.40 6.09 -1.18
C GLY A 51 -0.22 5.99 -2.12
N ILE A 52 0.49 7.10 -2.29
CA ILE A 52 1.74 7.13 -3.04
C ILE A 52 2.84 6.53 -2.15
N VAL A 53 3.52 5.48 -2.63
CA VAL A 53 4.65 4.86 -1.91
C VAL A 53 5.72 5.91 -1.66
N GLU A 54 6.15 6.05 -0.41
CA GLU A 54 7.07 7.11 0.05
C GLU A 54 6.58 8.55 -0.20
N GLY A 55 5.27 8.72 -0.45
CA GLY A 55 4.65 10.03 -0.62
C GLY A 55 4.50 10.77 0.72
N THR A 56 4.46 12.10 0.63
CA THR A 56 4.02 12.97 1.73
C THR A 56 2.70 13.64 1.37
N GLU A 57 1.88 13.91 2.38
CA GLU A 57 0.61 14.58 2.19
C GLU A 57 0.83 15.96 1.55
N SER A 58 0.10 16.27 0.48
CA SER A 58 0.16 17.59 -0.14
C SER A 58 -0.44 18.64 0.78
N LYS A 59 0.04 19.89 0.71
CA LYS A 59 -0.65 21.00 1.37
C LYS A 59 -2.11 21.07 0.89
N PRO A 60 -3.10 21.29 1.78
CA PRO A 60 -4.50 21.35 1.40
C PRO A 60 -4.74 22.27 0.20
N HIS A 61 -5.45 21.73 -0.79
CA HIS A 61 -5.85 22.43 -2.02
C HIS A 61 -4.69 23.02 -2.87
N SER A 62 -3.43 22.63 -2.62
CA SER A 62 -2.26 23.07 -3.42
C SER A 62 -2.15 22.43 -4.80
N ARG A 63 -3.10 21.55 -5.14
CA ARG A 63 -3.20 20.80 -6.40
C ARG A 63 -4.62 20.93 -6.96
N PRO A 64 -5.05 22.15 -7.36
CA PRO A 64 -6.44 22.42 -7.73
C PRO A 64 -6.91 21.66 -8.98
N TYR A 65 -5.97 21.21 -9.81
CA TYR A 65 -6.25 20.42 -11.00
C TYR A 65 -6.50 18.93 -10.70
N MET A 66 -6.23 18.45 -9.49
CA MET A 66 -6.42 17.02 -9.18
C MET A 66 -7.90 16.67 -9.14
N VAL A 67 -8.21 15.54 -9.76
CA VAL A 67 -9.56 14.99 -9.83
C VAL A 67 -9.54 13.57 -9.28
N SER A 68 -10.49 13.26 -8.40
CA SER A 68 -10.79 11.91 -7.96
C SER A 68 -11.92 11.36 -8.82
N LEU A 69 -11.63 10.34 -9.63
CA LEU A 69 -12.64 9.62 -10.40
C LEU A 69 -13.22 8.53 -9.51
N GLN A 70 -14.53 8.62 -9.31
CA GLN A 70 -15.26 7.74 -8.41
C GLN A 70 -16.31 6.91 -9.14
N GLN A 71 -16.51 5.71 -8.65
CA GLN A 71 -17.55 4.79 -9.07
C GLN A 71 -18.33 4.38 -7.82
N GLU A 72 -19.65 4.58 -7.84
CA GLU A 72 -20.52 4.31 -6.68
C GLU A 72 -20.02 4.98 -5.37
N GLY A 73 -19.38 6.15 -5.50
CA GLY A 73 -18.82 6.92 -4.39
C GLY A 73 -17.42 6.47 -3.91
N LEU A 74 -16.86 5.40 -4.49
CA LEU A 74 -15.53 4.90 -4.16
C LEU A 74 -14.50 5.45 -5.15
N HIS A 75 -13.33 5.86 -4.64
CA HIS A 75 -12.22 6.28 -5.48
C HIS A 75 -11.68 5.11 -6.31
N LEU A 76 -11.66 5.30 -7.62
CA LEU A 76 -11.12 4.34 -8.59
C LEU A 76 -9.76 4.80 -9.11
N CYS A 77 -9.71 6.03 -9.61
CA CYS A 77 -8.54 6.56 -10.31
C CYS A 77 -8.34 8.06 -10.08
N GLY A 78 -7.12 8.52 -10.37
CA GLY A 78 -6.81 9.94 -10.49
C GLY A 78 -7.13 10.51 -11.87
N GLY A 79 -7.21 11.83 -11.94
CA GLY A 79 -7.27 12.59 -13.17
C GLY A 79 -6.76 14.01 -12.97
N ALA A 80 -6.60 14.73 -14.08
CA ALA A 80 -6.18 16.13 -14.09
C ALA A 80 -7.16 16.98 -14.90
N LEU A 81 -7.69 18.05 -14.30
CA LEU A 81 -8.49 19.04 -15.00
C LEU A 81 -7.58 19.87 -15.92
N VAL A 82 -7.62 19.57 -17.23
CA VAL A 82 -6.79 20.25 -18.25
C VAL A 82 -7.52 21.41 -18.91
N ARG A 83 -8.85 21.43 -18.82
CA ARG A 83 -9.73 22.51 -19.25
C ARG A 83 -10.94 22.50 -18.33
N LYS A 84 -11.67 23.62 -18.25
CA LYS A 84 -12.92 23.74 -17.47
C LYS A 84 -13.86 22.53 -17.64
N ASP A 85 -14.01 22.02 -18.85
CA ASP A 85 -14.91 20.90 -19.17
C ASP A 85 -14.21 19.58 -19.53
N PHE A 86 -12.88 19.48 -19.36
CA PHE A 86 -12.12 18.26 -19.68
C PHE A 86 -11.17 17.82 -18.58
N VAL A 87 -11.32 16.55 -18.20
CA VAL A 87 -10.41 15.82 -17.32
C VAL A 87 -9.60 14.83 -18.13
N LEU A 88 -8.28 14.87 -17.98
CA LEU A 88 -7.35 13.88 -18.52
C LEU A 88 -7.15 12.75 -17.51
N THR A 89 -7.21 11.51 -17.97
CA THR A 89 -6.95 10.30 -17.17
C THR A 89 -6.42 9.18 -18.06
N SER A 90 -6.14 8.01 -17.50
CA SER A 90 -5.78 6.81 -18.25
C SER A 90 -7.02 6.13 -18.83
N ALA A 91 -6.86 5.48 -19.98
CA ALA A 91 -7.95 4.76 -20.63
C ALA A 91 -8.34 3.50 -19.86
N HIS A 92 -7.41 2.85 -19.17
CA HIS A 92 -7.70 1.68 -18.33
C HIS A 92 -8.60 1.99 -17.13
N CYS A 93 -8.75 3.27 -16.77
CA CYS A 93 -9.68 3.69 -15.72
C CYS A 93 -11.14 3.74 -16.20
N ASN A 94 -11.38 3.46 -17.48
CA ASN A 94 -12.72 3.36 -18.01
C ASN A 94 -13.37 2.03 -17.59
N ASP A 95 -14.21 2.06 -16.57
CA ASP A 95 -15.08 0.92 -16.26
C ASP A 95 -16.37 1.01 -17.07
N SER A 96 -16.52 0.10 -18.04
CA SER A 96 -17.71 0.01 -18.90
C SER A 96 -19.02 -0.29 -18.17
N LYS A 97 -18.97 -0.77 -16.91
CA LYS A 97 -20.18 -1.17 -16.17
C LYS A 97 -20.90 -0.02 -15.48
N PHE A 98 -20.17 1.03 -15.08
CA PHE A 98 -20.72 2.11 -14.26
C PHE A 98 -20.23 3.49 -14.71
N GLY A 99 -21.09 4.49 -14.54
CA GLY A 99 -20.73 5.88 -14.80
C GLY A 99 -19.70 6.40 -13.80
N LEU A 100 -18.73 7.17 -14.29
CA LEU A 100 -17.74 7.84 -13.45
C LEU A 100 -18.28 9.18 -12.96
N THR A 101 -18.00 9.47 -11.69
CA THR A 101 -18.19 10.79 -11.09
C THR A 101 -16.84 11.44 -10.86
N ALA A 102 -16.62 12.61 -11.43
CA ALA A 102 -15.43 13.42 -11.18
C ALA A 102 -15.64 14.26 -9.91
N VAL A 103 -14.77 14.11 -8.93
CA VAL A 103 -14.74 14.93 -7.72
C VAL A 103 -13.54 15.87 -7.78
N LEU A 104 -13.83 17.17 -7.89
CA LEU A 104 -12.83 18.23 -7.94
C LEU A 104 -12.74 18.96 -6.60
N GLY A 105 -11.62 19.65 -6.35
CA GLY A 105 -11.46 20.52 -5.18
C GLY A 105 -11.34 19.78 -3.83
N ALA A 106 -11.24 18.45 -3.85
CA ALA A 106 -11.02 17.65 -2.66
C ALA A 106 -9.55 17.70 -2.21
N HIS A 107 -9.33 17.88 -0.91
CA HIS A 107 -8.07 17.51 -0.25
C HIS A 107 -8.21 16.15 0.42
N ASN A 108 -9.27 15.97 1.22
CA ASN A 108 -9.60 14.69 1.84
C ASN A 108 -10.88 14.10 1.23
N ILE A 109 -10.74 13.03 0.45
CA ILE A 109 -11.86 12.38 -0.25
C ILE A 109 -12.87 11.66 0.67
N THR A 110 -12.52 11.40 1.93
CA THR A 110 -13.41 10.74 2.90
C THR A 110 -14.21 11.73 3.74
N LYS A 111 -13.84 13.01 3.73
CA LYS A 111 -14.55 14.09 4.41
C LYS A 111 -15.30 14.94 3.41
N GLU A 112 -16.46 15.43 3.82
CA GLU A 112 -17.19 16.43 3.05
C GLU A 112 -16.51 17.80 3.22
N GLU A 113 -16.12 18.42 2.11
CA GLU A 113 -15.47 19.72 2.09
C GLU A 113 -16.28 20.65 1.19
N LYS A 114 -16.43 21.92 1.58
CA LYS A 114 -17.20 22.90 0.79
C LYS A 114 -16.62 23.16 -0.60
N SER A 115 -15.33 22.91 -0.78
CA SER A 115 -14.63 23.03 -2.06
C SER A 115 -14.90 21.86 -3.01
N GLN A 116 -15.49 20.76 -2.53
CA GLN A 116 -15.74 19.58 -3.33
C GLN A 116 -16.88 19.79 -4.31
N GLN A 117 -16.61 19.48 -5.57
CA GLN A 117 -17.62 19.49 -6.63
C GLN A 117 -17.69 18.10 -7.25
N ARG A 118 -18.87 17.48 -7.16
CA ARG A 118 -19.15 16.14 -7.69
C ARG A 118 -19.92 16.30 -9.00
N ILE A 119 -19.28 15.95 -10.11
CA ILE A 119 -19.84 16.13 -11.45
C ILE A 119 -19.85 14.80 -12.19
N GLN A 120 -21.01 14.43 -12.75
CA GLN A 120 -21.10 13.23 -13.59
C GLN A 120 -20.37 13.44 -14.92
N VAL A 121 -19.63 12.41 -15.34
CA VAL A 121 -18.96 12.42 -16.64
C VAL A 121 -20.00 12.28 -17.75
N ALA A 122 -19.97 13.20 -18.70
CA ALA A 122 -20.94 13.25 -19.79
C ALA A 122 -20.48 12.46 -21.03
N ARG A 123 -19.18 12.46 -21.32
CA ARG A 123 -18.62 11.73 -22.48
C ARG A 123 -17.22 11.22 -22.19
N TYR A 124 -16.90 10.10 -22.82
CA TYR A 124 -15.63 9.39 -22.72
C TYR A 124 -14.97 9.41 -24.10
N HIS A 125 -13.80 10.03 -24.18
CA HIS A 125 -12.98 10.09 -25.38
C HIS A 125 -11.70 9.28 -25.15
N VAL A 126 -11.84 7.96 -25.24
CA VAL A 126 -10.73 7.01 -25.18
C VAL A 126 -9.86 7.19 -26.42
N HIS A 127 -8.54 7.10 -26.28
CA HIS A 127 -7.65 7.14 -27.43
C HIS A 127 -8.00 6.00 -28.43
N PRO A 128 -8.13 6.26 -29.74
CA PRO A 128 -8.63 5.28 -30.72
C PRO A 128 -7.74 4.03 -30.85
N ASN A 129 -6.45 4.15 -30.54
CA ASN A 129 -5.50 3.04 -30.57
C ASN A 129 -5.33 2.32 -29.23
N TYR A 130 -6.06 2.72 -28.18
CA TYR A 130 -6.05 2.01 -26.90
C TYR A 130 -6.66 0.63 -27.08
N LYS A 131 -6.02 -0.39 -26.49
CA LYS A 131 -6.49 -1.76 -26.47
C LYS A 131 -6.22 -2.34 -25.08
N ASP A 132 -7.26 -2.84 -24.44
CA ASP A 132 -7.16 -3.43 -23.11
C ASP A 132 -6.06 -4.51 -23.08
N GLY A 133 -5.19 -4.44 -22.07
CA GLY A 133 -4.10 -5.40 -21.88
C GLY A 133 -2.85 -5.18 -22.76
N LEU A 134 -2.84 -4.20 -23.67
CA LEU A 134 -1.63 -3.81 -24.40
C LEU A 134 -1.06 -2.50 -23.84
N PHE A 135 0.27 -2.46 -23.70
CA PHE A 135 0.99 -1.27 -23.25
C PHE A 135 1.03 -0.24 -24.38
N GLY A 136 0.05 0.66 -24.44
CA GLY A 136 0.06 1.74 -25.41
C GLY A 136 -1.20 2.58 -25.38
N PHE A 137 -1.04 3.89 -25.62
CA PHE A 137 -2.15 4.82 -25.75
C PHE A 137 -3.14 4.83 -24.59
N ASP A 138 -2.64 4.58 -23.37
CA ASP A 138 -3.43 4.55 -22.14
C ASP A 138 -3.81 5.96 -21.68
N VAL A 139 -4.62 6.63 -22.49
CA VAL A 139 -5.04 8.02 -22.29
C VAL A 139 -6.49 8.19 -22.71
N MET A 140 -7.24 8.91 -21.90
CA MET A 140 -8.65 9.21 -22.12
C MET A 140 -8.96 10.64 -21.68
N LEU A 141 -9.78 11.32 -22.47
CA LEU A 141 -10.36 12.61 -22.12
C LEU A 141 -11.82 12.42 -21.69
N LEU A 142 -12.15 12.89 -20.50
CA LEU A 142 -13.50 12.88 -19.97
C LEU A 142 -14.10 14.27 -20.09
N LYS A 143 -15.24 14.37 -20.76
CA LYS A 143 -16.02 15.62 -20.80
C LYS A 143 -16.91 15.68 -19.58
N VAL A 144 -16.77 16.73 -18.78
CA VAL A 144 -17.61 17.01 -17.61
C VAL A 144 -18.51 18.21 -17.91
N ILE A 145 -19.80 18.12 -17.59
CA ILE A 145 -20.73 19.25 -17.75
C ILE A 145 -20.80 19.97 -16.41
N LEU A 146 -20.15 21.13 -16.38
CA LEU A 146 -20.20 22.02 -15.23
C LEU A 146 -21.55 22.75 -15.20
N CYS A 147 -22.51 22.22 -14.45
CA CYS A 147 -23.68 22.98 -14.06
C CYS A 147 -23.31 23.82 -12.82
N HIS A 148 -22.97 25.09 -13.03
CA HIS A 148 -22.59 26.09 -12.00
C HIS A 148 -21.32 25.78 -11.20
N ILE A 149 -20.16 26.24 -11.69
CA ILE A 149 -19.01 26.54 -10.83
C ILE A 149 -19.17 27.96 -10.31
N GLU A 150 -19.24 28.16 -8.99
CA GLU A 150 -18.93 29.48 -8.42
C GLU A 150 -17.50 29.85 -8.81
N PRO A 151 -17.27 31.00 -9.46
CA PRO A 151 -15.93 31.38 -9.92
C PRO A 151 -15.07 31.70 -8.71
N GLY A 152 -14.29 30.72 -8.24
CA GLY A 152 -13.48 30.86 -7.03
C GLY A 152 -12.41 29.79 -6.82
N PHE A 153 -11.89 29.20 -7.90
CA PHE A 153 -10.50 28.73 -7.89
C PHE A 153 -9.56 29.92 -8.10
#